data_AF-A0A3B9X5G1-F1
#
_entry.id   AF-A0A3B9X5G1-F1
#
_cell.length_a   1.000
_cell.length_b   1.000
_cell.length_c   1.000
_cell.angle_alpha   90.00
_cell.angle_beta   90.00
_cell.angle_gamma   90.00
#
_symmetry.space_group_name_H-M   'P 1'
#
loop_
_entity.id
_entity.type
_entity.pdbx_description
1 polymer ?
#
loop_
_entity_poly.entity_id
_entity_poly.type
_entity_poly.pdbx_seq_one_letter_code
_entity_poly.pdbx_strand_id
1 'polypeptide(L)'
;MKIMKLTRLLGLLVAFTAPAALFGQADQITFHEDIEPILQRSCQGCHRDGGVGPMPLVSFDQVAPFAGLIEYKTAIRDRAGAMPPWYVEKGIGIQEFKNDVSLSDAEIAAISQWARSGTPEGDPANAPTPLVFDDSIKWTAGEPDLILSSNEVTKLSGTADWWGEIDSMLVDIPEDRWVKSVEVVEVNDVNNQAAKSSDTVGGAYIFHHMIWGTASLDENGNRAGRSLAWPVHEVGRNADIFDDDAGRLLTAGSYLVSDSVHLHSNGRDTTAHLEIGFRFHPIGYKPKFKDAFFNAQGNGVDISIRGDEKDQELHAYTTLAEHTKISTFEPHLHAPGERMCLEAIWGYSVETLSCVGYDHNWVRGYAYADDSAPLLPKGTILHIVGYMNNSDTNPNVPDPRNWQGSGNRSVTNMFIDLGIRVTMTDEQFFEEMEKRRQNLNLGPNDHVVGCPLCLVPLVQPIDSASVSQSLTNDVALQEAN
;
A
#
# COMPACT_ATOMS: atom_id res chain seq x y z
N MET A 1 88.81 -57.76 4.80
CA MET A 1 88.58 -56.65 3.85
C MET A 1 87.46 -55.78 4.41
N LYS A 2 87.79 -54.54 4.76
CA LYS A 2 86.96 -53.37 5.16
C LYS A 2 85.78 -53.56 6.14
N ILE A 3 86.10 -53.20 7.39
CA ILE A 3 85.20 -52.61 8.40
C ILE A 3 84.85 -51.20 7.92
N MET A 4 83.57 -50.81 7.90
CA MET A 4 83.16 -49.41 7.66
C MET A 4 82.21 -48.92 8.75
N LYS A 5 82.57 -47.75 9.30
CA LYS A 5 82.03 -47.08 10.48
C LYS A 5 80.73 -46.34 10.19
N LEU A 6 79.95 -46.20 11.28
CA LEU A 6 78.88 -45.25 11.55
C LEU A 6 79.14 -43.83 11.02
N THR A 7 78.11 -43.23 10.44
CA THR A 7 77.94 -41.77 10.39
C THR A 7 76.50 -41.42 10.77
N ARG A 8 76.34 -40.69 11.88
CA ARG A 8 75.08 -40.08 12.32
C ARG A 8 74.68 -38.99 11.32
N LEU A 9 73.44 -39.03 10.83
CA LEU A 9 72.77 -37.85 10.28
C LEU A 9 71.61 -37.48 11.22
N LEU A 10 71.76 -36.34 11.88
CA LEU A 10 70.71 -35.66 12.63
C LEU A 10 70.04 -34.71 11.62
N GLY A 11 68.81 -35.03 11.21
CA GLY A 11 68.05 -34.26 10.22
C GLY A 11 66.65 -33.95 10.74
N LEU A 12 66.46 -32.69 11.10
CA LEU A 12 65.27 -31.98 11.59
C LEU A 12 63.92 -32.53 11.05
N LEU A 13 63.04 -33.01 11.93
CA LEU A 13 61.60 -33.14 11.64
C LEU A 13 60.99 -31.74 11.73
N VAL A 14 60.68 -31.12 10.59
CA VAL A 14 59.81 -29.93 10.55
C VAL A 14 58.38 -30.44 10.64
N ALA A 15 57.76 -30.28 11.81
CA ALA A 15 56.33 -30.46 11.98
C ALA A 15 55.63 -29.30 11.23
N PHE A 16 55.01 -29.62 10.09
CA PHE A 16 54.08 -28.71 9.43
C PHE A 16 52.82 -28.60 10.30
N THR A 17 52.82 -27.67 11.26
CA THR A 17 51.59 -27.20 11.89
C THR A 17 50.87 -26.34 10.85
N ALA A 18 49.91 -26.93 10.15
CA ALA A 18 48.93 -26.14 9.40
C ALA A 18 48.27 -25.16 10.40
N PRO A 19 48.19 -23.86 10.10
CA PRO A 19 47.35 -22.98 10.88
C PRO A 19 45.93 -23.50 10.70
N ALA A 20 45.31 -23.97 11.78
CA ALA A 20 43.87 -24.04 11.82
C ALA A 20 43.42 -22.60 11.59
N ALA A 21 42.92 -22.32 10.39
CA ALA A 21 42.13 -21.12 10.17
C ALA A 21 41.01 -21.21 11.19
N LEU A 22 41.08 -20.36 12.22
CA LEU A 22 39.92 -19.95 12.99
C LEU A 22 38.97 -19.36 11.95
N PHE A 23 38.14 -20.21 11.36
CA PHE A 23 36.86 -19.76 10.86
C PHE A 23 36.20 -19.18 12.10
N GLY A 24 36.20 -17.84 12.18
CA GLY A 24 35.35 -17.15 13.13
C GLY A 24 33.99 -17.81 13.00
N GLN A 25 33.52 -18.42 14.09
CA GLN A 25 32.17 -18.92 14.20
C GLN A 25 31.32 -17.69 13.89
N ALA A 26 30.77 -17.62 12.68
CA ALA A 26 29.76 -16.63 12.39
C ALA A 26 28.71 -16.84 13.48
N ASP A 27 28.40 -15.78 14.23
CA ASP A 27 27.42 -15.86 15.30
C ASP A 27 26.17 -16.53 14.73
N GLN A 28 25.77 -17.62 15.37
CA GLN A 28 24.71 -18.47 14.87
C GLN A 28 23.40 -17.70 14.98
N ILE A 29 22.69 -17.49 13.87
CA ILE A 29 21.37 -16.87 13.87
C ILE A 29 20.41 -17.71 14.71
N THR A 30 19.76 -17.13 15.72
CA THR A 30 18.82 -17.82 16.62
C THR A 30 17.43 -17.18 16.61
N PHE A 31 16.43 -17.93 17.08
CA PHE A 31 15.05 -17.44 17.10
C PHE A 31 14.90 -16.20 17.98
N HIS A 32 15.29 -16.28 19.26
CA HIS A 32 15.06 -15.19 20.21
C HIS A 32 15.85 -13.91 19.90
N GLU A 33 17.10 -14.05 19.45
CA GLU A 33 17.95 -12.88 19.21
C GLU A 33 17.68 -12.22 17.84
N ASP A 34 17.51 -13.01 16.78
CA ASP A 34 17.52 -12.48 15.41
C ASP A 34 16.16 -12.54 14.71
N ILE A 35 15.36 -13.58 14.95
CA ILE A 35 14.12 -13.84 14.17
C ILE A 35 12.88 -13.25 14.87
N GLU A 36 12.78 -13.42 16.19
CA GLU A 36 11.64 -12.93 16.97
C GLU A 36 11.42 -11.41 16.81
N PRO A 37 12.46 -10.54 16.82
CA PRO A 37 12.26 -9.11 16.57
C PRO A 37 11.67 -8.80 15.19
N ILE A 38 12.06 -9.58 14.17
CA ILE A 38 11.53 -9.43 12.81
C ILE A 38 10.04 -9.83 12.80
N LEU A 39 9.69 -10.96 13.42
CA LEU A 39 8.32 -11.44 13.47
C LEU A 39 7.43 -10.51 14.29
N GLN A 40 7.89 -9.99 15.44
CA GLN A 40 7.13 -9.03 16.25
C GLN A 40 6.75 -7.79 15.43
N ARG A 41 7.71 -7.21 14.71
CA ARG A 41 7.49 -5.99 13.92
C ARG A 41 6.61 -6.22 12.69
N SER A 42 6.86 -7.31 11.95
CA SER A 42 6.33 -7.46 10.58
C SER A 42 5.25 -8.52 10.45
N CYS A 43 5.14 -9.49 11.37
CA CYS A 43 4.25 -10.64 11.21
C CYS A 43 3.21 -10.76 12.31
N GLN A 44 3.56 -10.51 13.58
CA GLN A 44 2.70 -10.78 14.73
C GLN A 44 1.46 -9.90 14.79
N GLY A 45 1.44 -8.74 14.10
CA GLY A 45 0.22 -7.94 13.94
C GLY A 45 -0.95 -8.76 13.36
N CYS A 46 -0.66 -9.67 12.43
CA CYS A 46 -1.64 -10.58 11.83
C CYS A 46 -1.52 -12.01 12.41
N HIS A 47 -0.30 -12.51 12.59
CA HIS A 47 -0.01 -13.88 13.01
C HIS A 47 0.07 -14.03 14.53
N ARG A 48 -1.08 -13.92 15.18
CA ARG A 48 -1.26 -14.08 16.63
C ARG A 48 -2.65 -14.61 16.94
N ASP A 49 -2.88 -14.97 18.19
CA ASP A 49 -4.22 -15.31 18.63
C ASP A 49 -5.16 -14.11 18.48
N GLY A 50 -6.37 -14.36 17.96
CA GLY A 50 -7.33 -13.31 17.56
C GLY A 50 -7.00 -12.57 16.26
N GLY A 51 -5.80 -12.74 15.69
CA GLY A 51 -5.39 -12.12 14.44
C GLY A 51 -5.98 -12.77 13.18
N VAL A 52 -5.74 -12.14 12.03
CA VAL A 52 -6.21 -12.58 10.71
C VAL A 52 -5.31 -13.63 10.05
N GLY A 53 -4.12 -13.86 10.59
CA GLY A 53 -3.19 -14.87 10.10
C GLY A 53 -3.71 -16.29 10.39
N PRO A 54 -3.53 -17.26 9.48
CA PRO A 54 -4.07 -18.61 9.63
C PRO A 54 -3.39 -19.45 10.74
N MET A 55 -2.27 -18.96 11.27
CA MET A 55 -1.55 -19.54 12.41
C MET A 55 -0.82 -18.46 13.21
N PRO A 56 -0.69 -18.62 14.54
CA PRO A 56 0.11 -17.72 15.35
C PRO A 56 1.62 -17.92 15.08
N LEU A 57 2.38 -16.83 15.09
CA LEU A 57 3.84 -16.81 14.94
C LEU A 57 4.48 -16.03 16.10
N VAL A 58 4.06 -16.35 17.33
CA VAL A 58 4.44 -15.61 18.54
C VAL A 58 5.55 -16.31 19.32
N SER A 59 5.42 -17.62 19.56
CA SER A 59 6.40 -18.42 20.31
C SER A 59 7.24 -19.33 19.40
N PHE A 60 8.42 -19.76 19.88
CA PHE A 60 9.30 -20.66 19.13
C PHE A 60 8.59 -21.93 18.65
N ASP A 61 7.86 -22.60 19.56
CA ASP A 61 7.11 -23.83 19.26
C ASP A 61 6.05 -23.63 18.15
N GLN A 62 5.50 -22.43 18.04
CA GLN A 62 4.57 -22.07 16.97
C GLN A 62 5.30 -21.78 15.66
N VAL A 63 6.46 -21.11 15.70
CA VAL A 63 7.17 -20.59 14.51
C VAL A 63 8.03 -21.67 13.85
N ALA A 64 8.79 -22.46 14.62
CA ALA A 64 9.76 -23.41 14.10
C ALA A 64 9.18 -24.41 13.07
N PRO A 65 7.97 -24.96 13.25
CA PRO A 65 7.35 -25.85 12.25
C PRO A 65 7.11 -25.19 10.88
N PHE A 66 6.99 -23.86 10.81
CA PHE A 66 6.73 -23.11 9.60
C PHE A 66 7.96 -22.44 8.99
N ALA A 67 9.17 -22.66 9.53
CA ALA A 67 10.38 -21.94 9.12
C ALA A 67 10.64 -21.96 7.61
N GLY A 68 10.49 -23.11 6.95
CA GLY A 68 10.65 -23.21 5.49
C GLY A 68 9.57 -22.47 4.69
N LEU A 69 8.34 -22.39 5.22
CA LEU A 69 7.26 -21.61 4.60
C LEU A 69 7.49 -20.10 4.79
N ILE A 70 7.94 -19.69 5.98
CA ILE A 70 8.31 -18.30 6.27
C ILE A 70 9.46 -17.87 5.36
N GLU A 71 10.51 -18.69 5.20
CA GLU A 71 11.59 -18.45 4.24
C GLU A 71 11.04 -18.24 2.83
N TYR A 72 10.23 -19.16 2.32
CA TYR A 72 9.67 -19.06 0.97
C TYR A 72 8.82 -17.79 0.78
N LYS A 73 7.92 -17.50 1.73
CA LYS A 73 6.98 -16.38 1.65
C LYS A 73 7.65 -15.02 1.79
N THR A 74 8.73 -14.92 2.58
CA THR A 74 9.52 -13.70 2.72
C THR A 74 10.43 -13.46 1.52
N ALA A 75 10.94 -14.53 0.90
CA ALA A 75 11.84 -14.44 -0.25
C ALA A 75 11.19 -13.89 -1.53
N ILE A 76 9.87 -14.03 -1.69
CA ILE A 76 9.16 -13.55 -2.89
C ILE A 76 8.78 -12.05 -2.84
N ARG A 77 8.89 -11.39 -1.67
CA ARG A 77 8.81 -9.94 -1.43
C ARG A 77 7.64 -9.18 -2.09
N ASP A 78 7.81 -8.81 -3.34
CA ASP A 78 6.98 -7.92 -4.16
C ASP A 78 5.97 -8.70 -5.01
N ARG A 79 5.72 -9.98 -4.71
CA ARG A 79 4.84 -10.84 -5.51
C ARG A 79 3.63 -11.32 -4.72
N ALA A 80 2.56 -11.66 -5.44
CA ALA A 80 1.34 -12.19 -4.86
C ALA A 80 1.64 -13.35 -3.88
N GLY A 81 1.01 -13.29 -2.71
CA GLY A 81 1.23 -14.22 -1.61
C GLY A 81 2.52 -14.02 -0.82
N ALA A 82 3.31 -12.95 -1.01
CA ALA A 82 4.45 -12.64 -0.16
C ALA A 82 4.03 -12.31 1.29
N MET A 83 4.93 -12.55 2.23
CA MET A 83 4.76 -12.17 3.64
C MET A 83 5.94 -11.32 4.13
N PRO A 84 5.70 -10.23 4.87
CA PRO A 84 4.37 -9.60 5.05
C PRO A 84 3.78 -9.14 3.71
N PRO A 85 2.46 -8.97 3.60
CA PRO A 85 1.79 -8.59 2.35
C PRO A 85 2.05 -7.10 2.08
N TRP A 86 3.29 -6.78 1.70
CA TRP A 86 3.80 -5.45 1.42
C TRP A 86 4.62 -5.51 0.14
N TYR A 87 4.00 -5.13 -0.97
CA TYR A 87 4.51 -5.48 -2.29
C TYR A 87 5.35 -4.37 -2.94
N VAL A 88 5.77 -3.35 -2.19
CA VAL A 88 6.65 -2.29 -2.71
C VAL A 88 7.96 -2.87 -3.20
N GLU A 89 8.27 -2.62 -4.47
CA GLU A 89 9.54 -3.01 -5.06
C GLU A 89 10.69 -2.16 -4.51
N LYS A 90 11.68 -2.82 -3.94
CA LYS A 90 12.85 -2.14 -3.38
C LYS A 90 13.71 -1.55 -4.49
N GLY A 91 14.15 -0.31 -4.29
CA GLY A 91 15.05 0.41 -5.21
C GLY A 91 14.37 1.05 -6.41
N ILE A 92 13.04 1.05 -6.49
CA ILE A 92 12.28 1.71 -7.56
C ILE A 92 11.43 2.84 -6.95
N GLY A 93 11.66 4.07 -7.39
CA GLY A 93 10.90 5.23 -6.96
C GLY A 93 11.07 5.56 -5.47
N ILE A 94 10.02 6.05 -4.85
CA ILE A 94 9.98 6.42 -3.43
C ILE A 94 9.95 5.15 -2.57
N GLN A 95 10.73 5.16 -1.48
CA GLN A 95 10.93 3.99 -0.62
C GLN A 95 10.51 4.25 0.84
N GLU A 96 10.11 5.48 1.15
CA GLU A 96 9.72 5.90 2.49
C GLU A 96 8.20 5.98 2.59
N PHE A 97 7.63 5.03 3.33
CA PHE A 97 6.19 4.88 3.54
C PHE A 97 5.87 4.86 5.02
N LYS A 98 4.67 5.33 5.37
CA LYS A 98 4.13 5.18 6.72
C LYS A 98 3.78 3.72 6.95
N ASN A 99 4.10 3.22 8.15
CA ASN A 99 3.82 1.84 8.57
C ASN A 99 4.40 0.76 7.63
N ASP A 100 5.60 1.01 7.06
CA ASP A 100 6.33 0.03 6.26
C ASP A 100 6.69 -1.19 7.12
N VAL A 101 6.07 -2.34 6.79
CA VAL A 101 6.32 -3.63 7.45
C VAL A 101 7.33 -4.48 6.69
N SER A 102 7.86 -4.02 5.56
CA SER A 102 8.75 -4.79 4.71
C SER A 102 10.01 -5.27 5.43
N LEU A 103 10.61 -6.31 4.84
CA LEU A 103 11.86 -6.88 5.31
C LEU A 103 13.03 -6.36 4.48
N SER A 104 14.12 -6.04 5.18
CA SER A 104 15.41 -5.76 4.56
C SER A 104 16.06 -7.03 4.01
N ASP A 105 17.04 -6.86 3.12
CA ASP A 105 17.77 -7.98 2.53
C ASP A 105 18.51 -8.81 3.60
N ALA A 106 19.01 -8.15 4.64
CA ALA A 106 19.67 -8.79 5.77
C ALA A 106 18.69 -9.64 6.59
N GLU A 107 17.46 -9.16 6.81
CA GLU A 107 16.43 -9.89 7.55
C GLU A 107 15.94 -11.12 6.79
N ILE A 108 15.73 -10.99 5.47
CA ILE A 108 15.39 -12.15 4.62
C ILE A 108 16.52 -13.17 4.63
N ALA A 109 17.78 -12.73 4.56
CA ALA A 109 18.95 -13.61 4.65
C ALA A 109 19.04 -14.31 6.03
N ALA A 110 18.77 -13.59 7.12
CA ALA A 110 18.74 -14.15 8.48
C ALA A 110 17.64 -15.23 8.61
N ILE A 111 16.42 -14.95 8.14
CA ILE A 111 15.32 -15.93 8.12
C ILE A 111 15.72 -17.18 7.33
N SER A 112 16.28 -17.01 6.13
CA SER A 112 16.73 -18.14 5.30
C SER A 112 17.83 -18.94 5.99
N GLN A 113 18.83 -18.28 6.60
CA GLN A 113 19.90 -18.96 7.32
C GLN A 113 19.37 -19.72 8.54
N TRP A 114 18.48 -19.12 9.32
CA TRP A 114 17.86 -19.75 10.48
C TRP A 114 17.03 -20.98 10.09
N ALA A 115 16.18 -20.86 9.07
CA ALA A 115 15.37 -21.97 8.55
C ALA A 115 16.23 -23.13 8.05
N ARG A 116 17.34 -22.84 7.36
CA ARG A 116 18.26 -23.86 6.79
C ARG A 116 19.22 -24.47 7.80
N SER A 117 19.43 -23.84 8.95
CA SER A 117 20.35 -24.32 10.00
C SER A 117 19.67 -25.18 11.08
N GLY A 118 18.40 -25.56 10.87
CA GLY A 118 17.65 -26.40 11.81
C GLY A 118 16.98 -25.61 12.93
N THR A 119 16.65 -24.33 12.68
CA THR A 119 15.83 -23.48 13.56
C THR A 119 16.31 -23.44 15.01
N PRO A 120 17.57 -23.05 15.29
CA PRO A 120 18.05 -22.92 16.67
C PRO A 120 17.22 -21.89 17.44
N GLU A 121 16.77 -22.25 18.64
CA GLU A 121 15.92 -21.41 19.49
C GLU A 121 16.69 -20.21 20.08
N GLY A 122 17.92 -20.43 20.53
CA GLY A 122 18.72 -19.40 21.23
C GLY A 122 18.37 -19.28 22.71
N ASP A 123 18.94 -18.28 23.38
CA ASP A 123 18.65 -18.01 24.79
C ASP A 123 17.40 -17.12 24.90
N PRO A 124 16.34 -17.54 25.63
CA PRO A 124 15.17 -16.71 25.89
C PRO A 124 15.51 -15.37 26.57
N ALA A 125 16.67 -15.23 27.21
CA ALA A 125 17.13 -13.95 27.77
C ALA A 125 17.47 -12.90 26.69
N ASN A 126 17.72 -13.33 25.45
CA ASN A 126 17.98 -12.44 24.31
C ASN A 126 16.69 -12.05 23.57
N ALA A 127 15.53 -12.58 23.98
CA ALA A 127 14.25 -12.29 23.35
C ALA A 127 13.87 -10.80 23.49
N PRO A 128 13.28 -10.18 22.45
CA PRO A 128 12.67 -8.87 22.59
C PRO A 128 11.52 -8.90 23.60
N THR A 129 11.19 -7.74 24.16
CA THR A 129 10.02 -7.65 25.05
C THR A 129 8.74 -8.03 24.28
N PRO A 130 7.93 -9.00 24.76
CA PRO A 130 6.72 -9.40 24.06
C PRO A 130 5.76 -8.23 23.82
N LEU A 131 5.17 -8.19 22.63
CA LEU A 131 4.14 -7.21 22.30
C LEU A 131 2.85 -7.51 23.09
N VAL A 132 2.17 -6.44 23.51
CA VAL A 132 0.83 -6.52 24.09
C VAL A 132 -0.16 -6.03 23.04
N PHE A 133 -1.07 -6.89 22.64
CA PHE A 133 -2.12 -6.57 21.69
C PHE A 133 -3.41 -6.26 22.45
N ASP A 134 -4.05 -5.14 22.09
CA ASP A 134 -5.37 -4.78 22.62
C ASP A 134 -6.45 -5.10 21.59
N ASP A 135 -6.98 -6.32 21.67
CA ASP A 135 -8.07 -6.79 20.80
C ASP A 135 -9.41 -6.12 21.06
N SER A 136 -9.53 -5.32 22.13
CA SER A 136 -10.73 -4.52 22.35
C SER A 136 -10.81 -3.34 21.39
N ILE A 137 -9.69 -2.92 20.81
CA ILE A 137 -9.59 -1.82 19.85
C ILE A 137 -9.46 -2.40 18.44
N LYS A 138 -10.61 -2.59 17.78
CA LYS A 138 -10.66 -3.04 16.37
C LYS A 138 -10.27 -1.97 15.35
N TRP A 139 -10.14 -0.71 15.77
CA TRP A 139 -9.89 0.45 14.92
C TRP A 139 -8.40 0.79 14.87
N THR A 140 -7.77 0.66 13.71
CA THR A 140 -6.33 0.92 13.51
C THR A 140 -6.01 2.39 13.36
N ALA A 141 -6.95 3.22 12.91
CA ALA A 141 -6.77 4.67 12.87
C ALA A 141 -6.90 5.33 14.25
N GLY A 142 -7.37 4.62 15.27
CA GLY A 142 -7.79 5.13 16.58
C GLY A 142 -9.30 5.12 16.75
N GLU A 143 -9.79 5.40 17.95
CA GLU A 143 -11.24 5.37 18.26
C GLU A 143 -12.03 6.37 17.38
N PRO A 144 -13.09 5.92 16.67
CA PRO A 144 -13.97 6.80 15.89
C PRO A 144 -14.83 7.72 16.76
N ASP A 145 -15.09 8.93 16.26
CA ASP A 145 -16.07 9.87 16.82
C ASP A 145 -17.50 9.53 16.38
N LEU A 146 -17.67 8.86 15.25
CA LEU A 146 -18.94 8.39 14.71
C LEU A 146 -18.75 6.99 14.11
N ILE A 147 -19.65 6.06 14.42
CA ILE A 147 -19.70 4.74 13.80
C ILE A 147 -21.08 4.57 13.15
N LEU A 148 -21.09 4.23 11.87
CA LEU A 148 -22.30 3.81 11.15
C LEU A 148 -22.23 2.30 10.89
N SER A 149 -23.30 1.58 11.20
CA SER A 149 -23.35 0.12 11.03
C SER A 149 -24.36 -0.25 9.96
N SER A 150 -23.94 -1.05 8.99
CA SER A 150 -24.84 -1.62 8.00
C SER A 150 -25.74 -2.69 8.62
N ASN A 151 -26.77 -3.09 7.89
CA ASN A 151 -27.52 -4.30 8.19
C ASN A 151 -26.65 -5.54 7.96
N GLU A 152 -26.98 -6.63 8.66
CA GLU A 152 -26.36 -7.93 8.45
C GLU A 152 -26.73 -8.51 7.09
N VAL A 153 -25.75 -9.14 6.45
CA VAL A 153 -25.90 -9.87 5.19
C VAL A 153 -25.24 -11.24 5.35
N THR A 154 -25.93 -12.29 4.87
CA THR A 154 -25.38 -13.64 4.84
C THR A 154 -24.91 -14.00 3.44
N LYS A 155 -23.66 -14.42 3.32
CA LYS A 155 -23.08 -14.97 2.09
C LYS A 155 -22.89 -16.48 2.26
N LEU A 156 -23.54 -17.25 1.39
CA LEU A 156 -23.52 -18.72 1.45
C LEU A 156 -22.27 -19.31 0.78
N SER A 157 -21.76 -20.40 1.35
CA SER A 157 -20.62 -21.15 0.84
C SER A 157 -20.83 -21.62 -0.59
N GLY A 158 -19.82 -21.43 -1.44
CA GLY A 158 -19.79 -21.96 -2.81
C GLY A 158 -20.77 -21.28 -3.77
N THR A 159 -21.48 -20.25 -3.33
CA THR A 159 -22.38 -19.47 -4.21
C THR A 159 -21.62 -18.42 -4.99
N ALA A 160 -22.05 -18.17 -6.23
CA ALA A 160 -21.47 -17.14 -7.09
C ALA A 160 -21.51 -15.75 -6.44
N ASP A 161 -20.53 -14.92 -6.79
CA ASP A 161 -20.42 -13.55 -6.29
C ASP A 161 -21.72 -12.76 -6.41
N TRP A 162 -21.97 -11.91 -5.41
CA TRP A 162 -23.13 -11.02 -5.39
C TRP A 162 -22.69 -9.57 -5.59
N TRP A 163 -23.46 -8.82 -6.38
CA TRP A 163 -23.30 -7.38 -6.56
C TRP A 163 -24.62 -6.68 -6.28
N GLY A 164 -24.55 -5.60 -5.52
CA GLY A 164 -25.71 -4.77 -5.24
C GLY A 164 -25.36 -3.56 -4.39
N GLU A 165 -26.36 -3.02 -3.70
CA GLU A 165 -26.23 -1.91 -2.76
C GLU A 165 -26.65 -2.38 -1.37
N ILE A 166 -26.08 -1.77 -0.34
CA ILE A 166 -26.55 -1.90 1.05
C ILE A 166 -27.49 -0.74 1.38
N ASP A 167 -28.31 -0.93 2.41
CA ASP A 167 -29.23 0.10 2.87
C ASP A 167 -28.48 1.38 3.28
N SER A 168 -29.08 2.52 2.94
CA SER A 168 -28.52 3.82 3.29
C SER A 168 -28.57 4.07 4.81
N MET A 169 -27.52 4.65 5.37
CA MET A 169 -27.42 4.93 6.81
C MET A 169 -27.42 6.44 7.06
N LEU A 170 -28.25 6.92 7.99
CA LEU A 170 -28.30 8.34 8.35
C LEU A 170 -27.01 8.75 9.10
N VAL A 171 -26.42 9.86 8.68
CA VAL A 171 -25.34 10.53 9.39
C VAL A 171 -25.95 11.46 10.46
N ASP A 172 -26.24 10.90 11.63
CA ASP A 172 -26.87 11.61 12.75
C ASP A 172 -25.85 12.34 13.62
N ILE A 173 -25.33 13.45 13.11
CA ILE A 173 -24.42 14.36 13.82
C ILE A 173 -25.05 15.76 13.91
N PRO A 174 -24.75 16.55 14.97
CA PRO A 174 -25.41 17.83 15.19
C PRO A 174 -24.98 18.95 14.23
N GLU A 175 -23.80 18.85 13.63
CA GLU A 175 -23.24 19.82 12.69
C GLU A 175 -22.23 19.16 11.75
N ASP A 176 -21.95 19.78 10.60
CA ASP A 176 -20.99 19.28 9.63
C ASP A 176 -19.58 19.14 10.25
N ARG A 177 -18.88 18.05 9.91
CA ARG A 177 -17.54 17.76 10.45
C ARG A 177 -16.53 17.45 9.36
N TRP A 178 -15.35 18.04 9.46
CA TRP A 178 -14.20 17.65 8.64
C TRP A 178 -13.63 16.33 9.16
N VAL A 179 -13.53 15.35 8.26
CA VAL A 179 -13.05 14.00 8.57
C VAL A 179 -11.52 13.96 8.41
N LYS A 180 -10.86 13.46 9.45
CA LYS A 180 -9.42 13.20 9.54
C LYS A 180 -9.05 11.80 9.03
N SER A 181 -9.88 10.82 9.35
CA SER A 181 -9.71 9.46 8.85
C SER A 181 -11.04 8.72 8.77
N VAL A 182 -11.10 7.74 7.88
CA VAL A 182 -12.21 6.79 7.80
C VAL A 182 -11.65 5.37 7.78
N GLU A 183 -12.32 4.48 8.48
CA GLU A 183 -11.96 3.06 8.51
C GLU A 183 -13.24 2.24 8.39
N VAL A 184 -13.18 1.16 7.61
CA VAL A 184 -14.31 0.24 7.43
C VAL A 184 -13.87 -1.11 7.97
N VAL A 185 -14.62 -1.61 8.94
CA VAL A 185 -14.36 -2.89 9.60
C VAL A 185 -15.51 -3.85 9.29
N GLU A 186 -15.19 -5.01 8.74
CA GLU A 186 -16.14 -6.12 8.66
C GLU A 186 -16.24 -6.81 10.02
N VAL A 187 -17.46 -6.91 10.55
CA VAL A 187 -17.77 -7.70 11.74
C VAL A 187 -18.56 -8.92 11.28
N ASN A 188 -18.03 -10.12 11.55
CA ASN A 188 -18.60 -11.37 11.07
C ASN A 188 -18.50 -12.50 12.09
N ASP A 189 -19.18 -13.61 11.80
CA ASP A 189 -19.22 -14.83 12.62
C ASP A 189 -18.10 -15.84 12.30
N VAL A 190 -17.07 -15.43 11.55
CA VAL A 190 -15.95 -16.30 11.17
C VAL A 190 -14.99 -16.49 12.34
N ASN A 191 -14.76 -17.75 12.69
CA ASN A 191 -13.65 -18.10 13.57
C ASN A 191 -12.33 -18.16 12.75
N ASN A 192 -11.54 -17.09 12.80
CA ASN A 192 -10.27 -16.93 12.09
C ASN A 192 -9.23 -18.00 12.47
N GLN A 193 -9.31 -18.59 13.67
CA GLN A 193 -8.42 -19.69 14.10
C GLN A 193 -8.77 -21.04 13.44
N ALA A 194 -10.00 -21.19 12.95
CA ALA A 194 -10.45 -22.37 12.22
C ALA A 194 -10.40 -22.16 10.69
N ALA A 195 -10.03 -20.97 10.22
CA ALA A 195 -9.92 -20.64 8.81
C ALA A 195 -8.61 -21.20 8.23
N LYS A 196 -8.72 -22.36 7.57
CA LYS A 196 -7.61 -23.12 6.98
C LYS A 196 -7.60 -23.07 5.44
N SER A 197 -8.16 -22.03 4.82
CA SER A 197 -8.21 -21.95 3.35
C SER A 197 -7.29 -20.86 2.80
N SER A 198 -6.87 -21.05 1.55
CA SER A 198 -6.09 -20.09 0.77
C SER A 198 -6.98 -19.07 0.04
N ASP A 199 -8.24 -18.95 0.44
CA ASP A 199 -9.22 -18.05 -0.17
C ASP A 199 -9.00 -16.60 0.31
N THR A 200 -9.80 -15.64 -0.17
CA THR A 200 -9.62 -14.20 0.07
C THR A 200 -9.30 -13.86 1.53
N VAL A 201 -8.09 -13.35 1.80
CA VAL A 201 -7.55 -13.11 3.16
C VAL A 201 -7.73 -14.32 4.11
N GLY A 202 -7.35 -15.51 3.66
CA GLY A 202 -7.49 -16.74 4.45
C GLY A 202 -8.94 -17.21 4.65
N GLY A 203 -9.90 -16.66 3.91
CA GLY A 203 -11.34 -16.92 4.06
C GLY A 203 -11.98 -16.21 5.26
N ALA A 204 -11.37 -15.11 5.73
CA ALA A 204 -11.86 -14.36 6.88
C ALA A 204 -13.02 -13.41 6.57
N TYR A 205 -13.12 -12.92 5.33
CA TYR A 205 -14.02 -11.83 4.95
C TYR A 205 -14.95 -12.21 3.80
N ILE A 206 -16.13 -11.59 3.75
CA ILE A 206 -17.06 -11.73 2.63
C ILE A 206 -17.23 -10.43 1.82
N PHE A 207 -16.95 -9.26 2.39
CA PHE A 207 -16.95 -8.00 1.66
C PHE A 207 -15.63 -7.83 0.92
N HIS A 208 -15.65 -8.03 -0.40
CA HIS A 208 -14.46 -7.90 -1.22
C HIS A 208 -14.17 -6.45 -1.57
N HIS A 209 -15.20 -5.70 -2.00
CA HIS A 209 -15.11 -4.26 -2.16
C HIS A 209 -16.46 -3.55 -1.98
N MET A 210 -16.42 -2.26 -1.64
CA MET A 210 -17.58 -1.37 -1.59
C MET A 210 -17.19 0.01 -2.15
N ILE A 211 -17.89 0.42 -3.21
CA ILE A 211 -17.89 1.79 -3.73
C ILE A 211 -19.02 2.53 -3.04
N TRP A 212 -18.71 3.66 -2.42
CA TRP A 212 -19.64 4.35 -1.53
C TRP A 212 -19.33 5.84 -1.37
N GLY A 213 -20.30 6.54 -0.83
CA GLY A 213 -20.24 7.97 -0.62
C GLY A 213 -21.24 8.44 0.43
N THR A 214 -21.35 9.76 0.56
CA THR A 214 -22.41 10.42 1.31
C THR A 214 -23.19 11.35 0.40
N ALA A 215 -24.51 11.37 0.57
CA ALA A 215 -25.41 12.16 -0.25
C ALA A 215 -26.65 12.58 0.55
N SER A 216 -27.25 13.73 0.23
CA SER A 216 -28.62 14.01 0.66
C SER A 216 -29.59 13.12 -0.14
N LEU A 217 -30.69 12.70 0.49
CA LEU A 217 -31.76 11.96 -0.19
C LEU A 217 -33.01 12.83 -0.30
N ASP A 218 -33.75 12.68 -1.40
CA ASP A 218 -35.07 13.28 -1.59
C ASP A 218 -36.18 12.47 -0.89
N GLU A 219 -37.42 12.95 -0.96
CA GLU A 219 -38.59 12.30 -0.34
C GLU A 219 -38.88 10.89 -0.88
N ASN A 220 -38.32 10.53 -2.03
CA ASN A 220 -38.46 9.21 -2.66
C ASN A 220 -37.23 8.32 -2.40
N GLY A 221 -36.25 8.78 -1.62
CA GLY A 221 -35.01 8.07 -1.33
C GLY A 221 -33.96 8.15 -2.43
N ASN A 222 -34.14 9.00 -3.46
CA ASN A 222 -33.12 9.19 -4.48
C ASN A 222 -32.09 10.23 -4.04
N ARG A 223 -30.86 10.11 -4.55
CA ARG A 223 -29.79 11.06 -4.26
C ARG A 223 -30.14 12.45 -4.80
N ALA A 224 -30.08 13.45 -3.94
CA ALA A 224 -30.32 14.84 -4.23
C ALA A 224 -29.02 15.65 -4.11
N GLY A 225 -28.70 16.44 -5.13
CA GLY A 225 -27.49 17.28 -5.12
C GLY A 225 -26.20 16.52 -5.40
N ARG A 226 -25.08 17.01 -4.87
CA ARG A 226 -23.74 16.44 -5.10
C ARG A 226 -23.43 15.39 -4.04
N SER A 227 -23.13 14.17 -4.48
CA SER A 227 -22.55 13.14 -3.62
C SER A 227 -21.06 13.40 -3.38
N LEU A 228 -20.60 13.08 -2.18
CA LEU A 228 -19.19 13.01 -1.81
C LEU A 228 -18.77 11.54 -1.78
N ALA A 229 -17.88 11.14 -2.69
CA ALA A 229 -17.30 9.81 -2.66
C ALA A 229 -16.28 9.68 -1.52
N TRP A 230 -16.22 8.50 -0.91
CA TRP A 230 -15.18 8.12 0.04
C TRP A 230 -14.17 7.17 -0.61
N PRO A 231 -12.98 6.94 -0.03
CA PRO A 231 -12.10 5.90 -0.52
C PRO A 231 -12.80 4.53 -0.56
N VAL A 232 -12.56 3.76 -1.61
CA VAL A 232 -13.25 2.49 -1.86
C VAL A 232 -12.88 1.49 -0.78
N HIS A 233 -13.84 0.90 -0.07
CA HIS A 233 -13.46 -0.18 0.83
C HIS A 233 -13.05 -1.42 0.03
N GLU A 234 -11.97 -2.08 0.42
CA GLU A 234 -11.45 -3.28 -0.22
C GLU A 234 -10.97 -4.27 0.84
N VAL A 235 -10.94 -5.54 0.47
CA VAL A 235 -10.48 -6.60 1.36
C VAL A 235 -8.98 -6.46 1.67
N GLY A 236 -8.63 -6.50 2.95
CA GLY A 236 -7.25 -6.33 3.42
C GLY A 236 -6.74 -4.88 3.46
N ARG A 237 -7.57 -3.90 3.10
CA ARG A 237 -7.23 -2.47 3.10
C ARG A 237 -7.00 -1.96 4.53
N ASN A 238 -6.01 -1.07 4.69
CA ASN A 238 -5.76 -0.32 5.92
C ASN A 238 -6.67 0.91 6.05
N ALA A 239 -6.77 1.49 7.25
CA ALA A 239 -7.53 2.73 7.43
C ALA A 239 -7.05 3.87 6.53
N ASP A 240 -8.00 4.72 6.12
CA ASP A 240 -7.76 5.89 5.29
C ASP A 240 -7.52 7.10 6.15
N ILE A 241 -6.26 7.53 6.20
CA ILE A 241 -5.83 8.71 6.92
C ILE A 241 -5.60 9.82 5.91
N PHE A 242 -6.40 10.89 6.01
CA PHE A 242 -6.25 12.06 5.16
C PHE A 242 -5.07 12.92 5.62
N ASP A 243 -4.59 13.77 4.71
CA ASP A 243 -3.57 14.76 5.04
C ASP A 243 -4.07 15.66 6.19
N ASP A 244 -3.22 15.93 7.19
CA ASP A 244 -3.57 16.72 8.38
C ASP A 244 -4.00 18.15 8.03
N ASP A 245 -3.56 18.67 6.87
CA ASP A 245 -3.89 19.99 6.32
C ASP A 245 -5.03 19.93 5.29
N ALA A 246 -5.62 18.76 5.08
CA ALA A 246 -6.79 18.55 4.23
C ALA A 246 -7.97 17.99 5.04
N GLY A 247 -8.99 17.51 4.35
CA GLY A 247 -10.13 16.87 4.98
C GLY A 247 -11.32 16.82 4.04
N ARG A 248 -12.20 15.85 4.27
CA ARG A 248 -13.48 15.70 3.56
C ARG A 248 -14.61 16.11 4.48
N LEU A 249 -15.55 16.94 3.99
CA LEU A 249 -16.66 17.44 4.79
C LEU A 249 -17.76 16.39 4.85
N LEU A 250 -18.01 15.83 6.03
CA LEU A 250 -19.18 15.00 6.30
C LEU A 250 -20.34 15.90 6.73
N THR A 251 -21.36 15.98 5.88
CA THR A 251 -22.53 16.85 6.11
C THR A 251 -23.51 16.20 7.09
N ALA A 252 -23.96 16.96 8.09
CA ALA A 252 -24.98 16.53 9.04
C ALA A 252 -26.31 16.22 8.34
N GLY A 253 -26.96 15.12 8.74
CA GLY A 253 -28.24 14.70 8.16
C GLY A 253 -28.15 14.19 6.71
N SER A 254 -26.94 14.03 6.16
CA SER A 254 -26.73 13.28 4.93
C SER A 254 -26.86 11.76 5.19
N TYR A 255 -26.84 10.98 4.12
CA TYR A 255 -26.87 9.53 4.19
C TYR A 255 -25.60 8.95 3.60
N LEU A 256 -25.04 7.94 4.26
CA LEU A 256 -24.12 7.01 3.63
C LEU A 256 -24.89 6.18 2.61
N VAL A 257 -24.39 6.14 1.38
CA VAL A 257 -24.97 5.39 0.27
C VAL A 257 -23.89 4.56 -0.41
N SER A 258 -24.22 3.35 -0.85
CA SER A 258 -23.35 2.54 -1.70
C SER A 258 -23.73 2.67 -3.16
N ASP A 259 -22.75 2.62 -4.05
CA ASP A 259 -22.93 2.49 -5.50
C ASP A 259 -22.77 1.03 -5.96
N SER A 260 -21.91 0.28 -5.28
CA SER A 260 -21.68 -1.14 -5.57
C SER A 260 -20.97 -1.80 -4.40
N VAL A 261 -21.52 -2.90 -3.92
CA VAL A 261 -20.92 -3.82 -2.96
C VAL A 261 -20.74 -5.15 -3.65
N HIS A 262 -19.54 -5.72 -3.55
CA HIS A 262 -19.20 -7.05 -4.06
C HIS A 262 -18.96 -7.99 -2.89
N LEU A 263 -19.79 -9.04 -2.82
CA LEU A 263 -19.64 -10.10 -1.82
C LEU A 263 -19.09 -11.36 -2.45
N HIS A 264 -18.00 -11.87 -1.88
CA HIS A 264 -17.35 -13.11 -2.28
C HIS A 264 -17.58 -14.21 -1.23
N SER A 265 -17.74 -15.45 -1.67
CA SER A 265 -17.90 -16.59 -0.76
C SER A 265 -16.54 -16.97 -0.16
N ASN A 266 -16.42 -16.97 1.16
CA ASN A 266 -15.21 -17.38 1.88
C ASN A 266 -15.17 -18.90 2.21
N GLY A 267 -15.96 -19.71 1.50
CA GLY A 267 -15.98 -21.16 1.65
C GLY A 267 -16.85 -21.68 2.79
N ARG A 268 -17.53 -20.81 3.54
CA ARG A 268 -18.54 -21.17 4.56
C ARG A 268 -19.72 -20.21 4.51
N ASP A 269 -20.83 -20.61 5.13
CA ASP A 269 -21.93 -19.69 5.34
C ASP A 269 -21.49 -18.68 6.41
N THR A 270 -21.44 -17.40 6.03
CA THR A 270 -20.93 -16.32 6.88
C THR A 270 -21.96 -15.21 6.92
N THR A 271 -22.25 -14.72 8.13
CA THR A 271 -23.07 -13.52 8.34
C THR A 271 -22.18 -12.39 8.82
N ALA A 272 -22.25 -11.25 8.13
CA ALA A 272 -21.42 -10.10 8.41
C ALA A 272 -22.17 -8.78 8.22
N HIS A 273 -21.67 -7.73 8.85
CA HIS A 273 -22.01 -6.34 8.56
C HIS A 273 -20.76 -5.47 8.54
N LEU A 274 -20.87 -4.28 7.96
CA LEU A 274 -19.79 -3.30 7.95
C LEU A 274 -20.04 -2.24 9.02
N GLU A 275 -19.00 -1.94 9.80
CA GLU A 275 -18.93 -0.72 10.60
C GLU A 275 -18.01 0.29 9.94
N ILE A 276 -18.51 1.50 9.73
CA ILE A 276 -17.79 2.62 9.13
C ILE A 276 -17.49 3.64 10.22
N GLY A 277 -16.23 3.71 10.64
CA GLY A 277 -15.74 4.61 11.67
C GLY A 277 -15.17 5.89 11.07
N PHE A 278 -15.70 7.03 11.49
CA PHE A 278 -15.18 8.36 11.14
C PHE A 278 -14.48 8.98 12.34
N ARG A 279 -13.29 9.52 12.11
CA ARG A 279 -12.60 10.40 13.05
C ARG A 279 -12.59 11.82 12.52
N PHE A 280 -12.89 12.79 13.37
CA PHE A 280 -13.04 14.17 12.98
C PHE A 280 -11.83 15.01 13.38
N HIS A 281 -11.59 16.07 12.62
CA HIS A 281 -10.77 17.17 13.09
C HIS A 281 -11.46 17.91 14.25
N PRO A 282 -10.70 18.67 15.06
CA PRO A 282 -11.27 19.54 16.08
C PRO A 282 -12.32 20.50 15.51
N ILE A 283 -13.31 20.86 16.32
CA ILE A 283 -14.35 21.82 15.95
C ILE A 283 -13.69 23.16 15.54
N GLY A 284 -14.12 23.72 14.42
CA GLY A 284 -13.58 24.97 13.85
C GLY A 284 -12.39 24.78 12.91
N TYR A 285 -11.88 23.56 12.75
CA TYR A 285 -10.88 23.24 11.73
C TYR A 285 -11.36 23.62 10.33
N LYS A 286 -10.43 24.10 9.51
CA LYS A 286 -10.65 24.37 8.08
C LYS A 286 -9.44 23.84 7.32
N PRO A 287 -9.65 23.02 6.28
CA PRO A 287 -8.54 22.48 5.51
C PRO A 287 -7.79 23.60 4.78
N LYS A 288 -6.46 23.51 4.79
CA LYS A 288 -5.56 24.34 3.99
C LYS A 288 -5.64 23.90 2.53
N PHE A 289 -5.55 22.59 2.29
CA PHE A 289 -5.57 22.03 0.94
C PHE A 289 -6.96 21.62 0.51
N LYS A 290 -7.21 21.71 -0.79
CA LYS A 290 -8.46 21.23 -1.37
C LYS A 290 -8.33 19.74 -1.63
N ASP A 291 -9.33 18.97 -1.24
CA ASP A 291 -9.40 17.56 -1.62
C ASP A 291 -9.45 17.46 -3.15
N ALA A 292 -8.53 16.70 -3.73
CA ALA A 292 -8.52 16.47 -5.16
C ALA A 292 -9.62 15.46 -5.46
N PHE A 293 -10.75 15.94 -5.96
CA PHE A 293 -11.88 15.09 -6.32
C PHE A 293 -11.41 13.89 -7.16
N PHE A 294 -11.94 12.72 -6.81
CA PHE A 294 -11.76 11.38 -7.36
C PHE A 294 -11.31 11.35 -8.83
N ASN A 295 -10.01 11.50 -9.07
CA ASN A 295 -9.40 11.28 -10.38
C ASN A 295 -8.79 9.89 -10.43
N ALA A 296 -9.57 8.86 -10.04
CA ALA A 296 -9.24 7.46 -10.26
C ALA A 296 -8.52 7.35 -11.61
N GLN A 297 -7.21 7.11 -11.56
CA GLN A 297 -6.41 7.17 -12.77
C GLN A 297 -6.60 5.82 -13.40
N GLY A 298 -7.28 5.73 -14.53
CA GLY A 298 -7.63 4.44 -15.07
C GLY A 298 -8.31 4.55 -16.40
N ASN A 299 -8.32 3.44 -17.11
CA ASN A 299 -8.96 3.36 -18.40
C ASN A 299 -9.68 2.02 -18.48
N GLY A 300 -11.00 2.05 -18.60
CA GLY A 300 -11.82 0.86 -18.85
C GLY A 300 -12.06 0.58 -20.33
N VAL A 301 -12.00 1.59 -21.20
CA VAL A 301 -12.38 1.42 -22.61
C VAL A 301 -11.36 0.64 -23.42
N ASP A 302 -10.08 0.74 -23.06
CA ASP A 302 -8.98 0.08 -23.78
C ASP A 302 -8.42 -1.16 -23.05
N ILE A 303 -9.11 -1.66 -22.02
CA ILE A 303 -8.70 -2.91 -21.35
C ILE A 303 -8.93 -4.09 -22.29
N SER A 304 -7.85 -4.73 -22.71
CA SER A 304 -7.87 -5.90 -23.56
C SER A 304 -6.75 -6.86 -23.13
N ILE A 305 -7.12 -7.84 -22.30
CA ILE A 305 -6.21 -8.85 -21.78
C ILE A 305 -6.46 -10.15 -22.56
N ARG A 306 -5.47 -10.56 -23.34
CA ARG A 306 -5.51 -11.77 -24.16
C ARG A 306 -5.46 -13.01 -23.29
N GLY A 307 -6.10 -14.08 -23.77
CA GLY A 307 -6.06 -15.38 -23.11
C GLY A 307 -4.71 -16.07 -23.28
N ASP A 308 -4.34 -16.89 -22.30
CA ASP A 308 -3.11 -17.69 -22.26
C ASP A 308 -1.81 -16.87 -22.42
N GLU A 309 -1.85 -15.60 -22.01
CA GLU A 309 -0.72 -14.67 -22.13
C GLU A 309 -0.38 -14.01 -20.79
N LYS A 310 0.92 -13.86 -20.53
CA LYS A 310 1.48 -13.17 -19.37
C LYS A 310 2.26 -11.91 -19.78
N ASP A 311 2.64 -11.11 -18.80
CA ASP A 311 3.41 -9.85 -18.98
C ASP A 311 2.69 -8.85 -19.92
N GLN A 312 1.36 -8.84 -19.91
CA GLN A 312 0.58 -7.89 -20.72
C GLN A 312 0.48 -6.55 -19.98
N GLU A 313 0.70 -5.45 -20.69
CA GLU A 313 0.68 -4.11 -20.09
C GLU A 313 -0.60 -3.35 -20.46
N LEU A 314 -1.14 -2.63 -19.48
CA LEU A 314 -2.18 -1.62 -19.65
C LEU A 314 -1.63 -0.26 -19.23
N HIS A 315 -2.02 0.79 -19.94
CA HIS A 315 -1.54 2.15 -19.69
C HIS A 315 -2.71 3.12 -19.55
N ALA A 316 -2.62 4.03 -18.59
CA ALA A 316 -3.56 5.13 -18.46
C ALA A 316 -2.80 6.39 -18.08
N TYR A 317 -3.27 7.53 -18.61
CA TYR A 317 -2.62 8.81 -18.48
C TYR A 317 -3.61 9.85 -17.95
N THR A 318 -3.15 10.76 -17.09
CA THR A 318 -3.96 11.88 -16.60
C THR A 318 -3.08 13.11 -16.46
N THR A 319 -3.50 14.25 -17.01
CA THR A 319 -2.80 15.53 -16.82
C THR A 319 -3.34 16.26 -15.61
N LEU A 320 -2.46 16.68 -14.70
CA LEU A 320 -2.83 17.42 -13.50
C LEU A 320 -3.22 18.86 -13.85
N ALA A 321 -4.42 19.29 -13.47
CA ALA A 321 -4.88 20.67 -13.69
C ALA A 321 -4.36 21.65 -12.62
N GLU A 322 -4.07 21.15 -11.42
CA GLU A 322 -3.60 21.92 -10.27
C GLU A 322 -2.32 21.28 -9.70
N HIS A 323 -1.55 22.05 -8.92
CA HIS A 323 -0.44 21.50 -8.14
C HIS A 323 -1.00 20.43 -7.21
N THR A 324 -0.40 19.24 -7.20
CA THR A 324 -0.98 18.08 -6.51
C THR A 324 0.05 17.44 -5.59
N LYS A 325 -0.37 17.15 -4.36
CA LYS A 325 0.33 16.24 -3.45
C LYS A 325 -0.35 14.89 -3.50
N ILE A 326 0.41 13.82 -3.69
CA ILE A 326 -0.09 12.44 -3.65
C ILE A 326 0.24 11.88 -2.27
N SER A 327 -0.79 11.61 -1.46
CA SER A 327 -0.62 11.13 -0.09
C SER A 327 -0.50 9.61 -0.03
N THR A 328 -1.27 8.90 -0.87
CA THR A 328 -1.21 7.44 -0.96
C THR A 328 -1.18 6.99 -2.42
N PHE A 329 -0.48 5.89 -2.69
CA PHE A 329 -0.62 5.13 -3.94
C PHE A 329 -1.42 3.87 -3.64
N GLU A 330 -2.46 3.59 -4.44
CA GLU A 330 -3.32 2.44 -4.20
C GLU A 330 -3.63 1.74 -5.52
N PRO A 331 -2.89 0.66 -5.83
CA PRO A 331 -3.13 -0.09 -7.05
C PRO A 331 -4.45 -0.84 -6.95
N HIS A 332 -5.31 -0.71 -7.96
CA HIS A 332 -6.50 -1.52 -8.10
C HIS A 332 -6.51 -2.25 -9.44
N LEU A 333 -6.42 -3.58 -9.36
CA LEU A 333 -6.48 -4.52 -10.49
C LEU A 333 -7.44 -5.67 -10.14
N HIS A 334 -7.94 -6.40 -11.12
CA HIS A 334 -8.70 -7.62 -10.85
C HIS A 334 -7.81 -8.86 -10.92
N ALA A 335 -8.42 -10.05 -11.01
CA ALA A 335 -7.74 -11.35 -10.95
C ALA A 335 -6.43 -11.49 -11.76
N PRO A 336 -6.33 -11.03 -13.03
CA PRO A 336 -5.08 -11.16 -13.77
C PRO A 336 -3.99 -10.17 -13.35
N GLY A 337 -4.28 -9.17 -12.51
CA GLY A 337 -3.31 -8.17 -12.08
C GLY A 337 -2.19 -8.77 -11.24
N GLU A 338 -0.94 -8.42 -11.56
CA GLU A 338 0.24 -8.86 -10.79
C GLU A 338 1.08 -7.71 -10.24
N ARG A 339 0.98 -6.52 -10.85
CA ARG A 339 1.85 -5.38 -10.52
C ARG A 339 1.27 -4.10 -11.11
N MET A 340 1.48 -2.98 -10.42
CA MET A 340 1.18 -1.65 -10.94
C MET A 340 2.29 -0.67 -10.59
N CYS A 341 2.60 0.22 -11.54
CA CYS A 341 3.49 1.35 -11.34
C CYS A 341 2.76 2.67 -11.54
N LEU A 342 3.21 3.70 -10.83
CA LEU A 342 2.85 5.09 -11.01
C LEU A 342 4.09 5.89 -11.40
N GLU A 343 4.00 6.64 -12.49
CA GLU A 343 5.03 7.53 -13.00
C GLU A 343 4.52 8.97 -13.10
N ALA A 344 5.42 9.93 -12.92
CA ALA A 344 5.21 11.34 -13.18
C ALA A 344 6.08 11.79 -14.36
N ILE A 345 5.43 12.35 -15.37
CA ILE A 345 6.08 12.92 -16.55
C ILE A 345 5.94 14.44 -16.48
N TRP A 346 7.06 15.15 -16.41
CA TRP A 346 7.09 16.60 -16.37
C TRP A 346 8.19 17.17 -17.26
N GLY A 347 7.81 17.96 -18.26
CA GLY A 347 8.74 18.41 -19.29
C GLY A 347 9.32 17.22 -20.07
N TYR A 348 10.62 17.01 -19.94
CA TYR A 348 11.34 15.88 -20.54
C TYR A 348 11.71 14.79 -19.52
N SER A 349 11.37 14.97 -18.24
CA SER A 349 11.67 14.03 -17.17
C SER A 349 10.53 13.02 -17.01
N VAL A 350 10.88 11.76 -16.86
CA VAL A 350 9.98 10.66 -16.48
C VAL A 350 10.53 10.06 -15.20
N GLU A 351 9.74 10.10 -14.13
CA GLU A 351 10.10 9.56 -12.83
C GLU A 351 9.09 8.50 -12.41
N THR A 352 9.54 7.27 -12.18
CA THR A 352 8.72 6.27 -11.50
C THR A 352 8.61 6.65 -10.03
N LEU A 353 7.39 6.95 -9.57
CA LEU A 353 7.11 7.33 -8.19
C LEU A 353 7.01 6.10 -7.29
N SER A 354 6.39 5.04 -7.77
CA SER A 354 6.25 3.77 -7.07
C SER A 354 5.92 2.64 -8.02
N CYS A 355 6.41 1.44 -7.71
CA CYS A 355 5.97 0.18 -8.31
C CYS A 355 5.71 -0.81 -7.19
N VAL A 356 4.59 -1.50 -7.29
CA VAL A 356 4.18 -2.49 -6.31
C VAL A 356 3.65 -3.73 -7.03
N GLY A 357 3.97 -4.91 -6.51
CA GLY A 357 3.21 -6.10 -6.82
C GLY A 357 1.77 -6.00 -6.38
N TYR A 358 0.96 -6.94 -6.84
CA TYR A 358 -0.46 -6.97 -6.59
C TYR A 358 -0.94 -8.37 -6.27
N ASP A 359 -1.82 -8.47 -5.27
CA ASP A 359 -2.60 -9.66 -4.97
C ASP A 359 -4.07 -9.22 -4.84
N HIS A 360 -4.92 -9.69 -5.74
CA HIS A 360 -6.36 -9.36 -5.72
C HIS A 360 -7.04 -9.75 -4.40
N ASN A 361 -6.46 -10.69 -3.65
CA ASN A 361 -6.98 -11.12 -2.36
C ASN A 361 -6.45 -10.28 -1.19
N TRP A 362 -5.55 -9.32 -1.43
CA TRP A 362 -4.98 -8.47 -0.39
C TRP A 362 -4.57 -7.11 -0.96
N VAL A 363 -5.52 -6.17 -0.99
CA VAL A 363 -5.28 -4.83 -1.55
C VAL A 363 -4.94 -3.83 -0.44
N ARG A 364 -4.01 -2.90 -0.73
CA ARG A 364 -3.48 -1.96 0.27
C ARG A 364 -3.26 -0.57 -0.32
N GLY A 365 -3.44 0.44 0.52
CA GLY A 365 -2.95 1.78 0.28
C GLY A 365 -1.52 1.93 0.80
N TYR A 366 -0.62 2.41 -0.05
CA TYR A 366 0.77 2.73 0.29
C TYR A 366 0.87 4.22 0.59
N ALA A 367 0.71 4.59 1.87
CA ALA A 367 0.83 5.96 2.32
C ALA A 367 2.30 6.39 2.35
N TYR A 368 2.65 7.42 1.60
CA TYR A 368 4.01 7.97 1.60
C TYR A 368 4.32 8.65 2.95
N ALA A 369 5.59 8.64 3.36
CA ALA A 369 6.05 9.51 4.43
C ALA A 369 5.86 10.99 4.04
N ASP A 370 5.67 11.88 5.03
CA ASP A 370 5.23 13.26 4.76
C ASP A 370 6.22 14.06 3.91
N ASP A 371 7.52 13.84 4.09
CA ASP A 371 8.58 14.48 3.31
C ASP A 371 8.93 13.75 2.01
N SER A 372 8.33 12.58 1.77
CA SER A 372 8.56 11.76 0.56
C SER A 372 7.35 11.73 -0.37
N ALA A 373 6.18 12.15 0.12
CA ALA A 373 4.95 12.25 -0.67
C ALA A 373 5.17 13.12 -1.93
N PRO A 374 4.86 12.62 -3.15
CA PRO A 374 5.05 13.37 -4.38
C PRO A 374 4.40 14.77 -4.31
N LEU A 375 5.17 15.80 -4.65
CA LEU A 375 4.72 17.20 -4.82
C LEU A 375 4.90 17.58 -6.29
N LEU A 376 3.83 17.45 -7.05
CA LEU A 376 3.85 17.53 -8.49
C LEU A 376 3.25 18.85 -8.98
N PRO A 377 3.92 19.55 -9.93
CA PRO A 377 3.38 20.77 -10.50
C PRO A 377 2.14 20.52 -11.36
N LYS A 378 1.29 21.55 -11.48
CA LYS A 378 0.22 21.57 -12.50
C LYS A 378 0.82 21.34 -13.89
N GLY A 379 0.17 20.50 -14.68
CA GLY A 379 0.59 20.08 -16.02
C GLY A 379 1.44 18.80 -16.05
N THR A 380 1.85 18.25 -14.90
CA THR A 380 2.45 16.90 -14.85
C THR A 380 1.46 15.89 -15.41
N ILE A 381 1.96 15.00 -16.26
CA ILE A 381 1.21 13.84 -16.74
C ILE A 381 1.53 12.68 -15.80
N LEU A 382 0.53 12.22 -15.07
CA LEU A 382 0.62 10.96 -14.37
C LEU A 382 0.37 9.83 -15.36
N HIS A 383 1.17 8.78 -15.24
CA HIS A 383 1.10 7.58 -16.08
C HIS A 383 1.09 6.37 -15.15
N ILE A 384 0.03 5.59 -15.19
CA ILE A 384 0.01 4.28 -14.52
C ILE A 384 0.24 3.18 -15.54
N VAL A 385 0.97 2.15 -15.11
CA VAL A 385 1.22 0.93 -15.89
C VAL A 385 0.76 -0.27 -15.07
N GLY A 386 -0.18 -1.05 -15.60
CA GLY A 386 -0.69 -2.27 -15.00
C GLY A 386 -0.14 -3.49 -15.73
N TYR A 387 0.36 -4.47 -15.00
CA TYR A 387 0.89 -5.71 -15.54
C TYR A 387 -0.07 -6.85 -15.25
N MET A 388 -0.44 -7.56 -16.29
CA MET A 388 -1.47 -8.59 -16.29
C MET A 388 -0.90 -9.95 -16.69
N ASN A 389 -1.25 -10.97 -15.92
CA ASN A 389 -0.99 -12.38 -16.20
C ASN A 389 -2.32 -13.15 -16.26
N ASN A 390 -2.75 -13.42 -17.50
CA ASN A 390 -3.94 -14.21 -17.81
C ASN A 390 -3.51 -15.58 -18.37
N SER A 391 -2.63 -16.26 -17.65
CA SER A 391 -2.14 -17.60 -17.96
C SER A 391 -2.39 -18.57 -16.81
N ASP A 392 -2.12 -19.86 -17.04
CA ASP A 392 -2.23 -20.92 -16.03
C ASP A 392 -1.26 -20.77 -14.84
N THR A 393 -0.30 -19.85 -14.93
CA THR A 393 0.62 -19.53 -13.84
C THR A 393 0.02 -18.60 -12.78
N ASN A 394 -1.08 -17.90 -13.07
CA ASN A 394 -1.77 -17.03 -12.12
C ASN A 394 -2.98 -17.78 -11.49
N PRO A 395 -2.90 -18.19 -10.21
CA PRO A 395 -3.96 -18.95 -9.57
C PRO A 395 -5.25 -18.14 -9.33
N ASN A 396 -5.20 -16.82 -9.43
CA ASN A 396 -6.39 -15.96 -9.28
C ASN A 396 -7.30 -16.03 -10.51
N VAL A 397 -6.78 -16.48 -11.66
CA VAL A 397 -7.52 -16.51 -12.93
C VAL A 397 -8.26 -17.85 -13.09
N PRO A 398 -9.60 -17.88 -13.10
CA PRO A 398 -10.35 -19.15 -13.13
C PRO A 398 -10.23 -19.91 -14.47
N ASP A 399 -10.17 -19.20 -15.58
CA ASP A 399 -9.99 -19.78 -16.92
C ASP A 399 -9.14 -18.84 -17.80
N PRO A 400 -7.83 -19.09 -17.93
CA PRO A 400 -6.90 -18.18 -18.59
C PRO A 400 -7.10 -18.09 -20.10
N ARG A 401 -7.83 -19.03 -20.71
CA ARG A 401 -8.06 -19.04 -22.17
C ARG A 401 -8.98 -17.92 -22.63
N ASN A 402 -9.77 -17.37 -21.71
CA ASN A 402 -10.75 -16.34 -22.03
C ASN A 402 -10.07 -14.98 -22.15
N TRP A 403 -10.44 -14.25 -23.21
CA TRP A 403 -10.17 -12.82 -23.27
C TRP A 403 -10.93 -12.11 -22.13
N GLN A 404 -10.27 -11.14 -21.49
CA GLN A 404 -10.88 -10.36 -20.43
C GLN A 404 -10.79 -8.85 -20.74
N GLY A 405 -11.94 -8.18 -20.71
CA GLY A 405 -12.08 -6.74 -20.85
C GLY A 405 -12.50 -6.06 -19.55
N SER A 406 -12.85 -4.78 -19.64
CA SER A 406 -13.29 -4.00 -18.48
C SER A 406 -14.62 -4.47 -17.90
N GLY A 407 -14.76 -4.38 -16.58
CA GLY A 407 -16.03 -4.61 -15.87
C GLY A 407 -15.82 -4.76 -14.36
N ASN A 408 -16.92 -4.74 -13.62
CA ASN A 408 -16.90 -4.70 -12.15
C ASN A 408 -16.81 -6.08 -11.49
N ARG A 409 -16.82 -7.18 -12.26
CA ARG A 409 -16.67 -8.54 -11.72
C ARG A 409 -15.19 -8.89 -11.63
N SER A 410 -14.80 -9.76 -10.69
CA SER A 410 -13.41 -10.25 -10.58
C SER A 410 -12.90 -10.97 -11.83
N VAL A 411 -13.79 -11.54 -12.66
CA VAL A 411 -13.45 -12.19 -13.95
C VAL A 411 -13.49 -11.23 -15.15
N THR A 412 -13.90 -9.99 -14.91
CA THR A 412 -13.67 -8.83 -15.78
C THR A 412 -12.61 -7.96 -15.11
N ASN A 413 -12.24 -6.81 -15.68
CA ASN A 413 -11.08 -6.07 -15.19
C ASN A 413 -11.34 -4.62 -14.86
N MET A 414 -10.62 -4.15 -13.85
CA MET A 414 -10.34 -2.75 -13.63
C MET A 414 -8.82 -2.54 -13.63
N PHE A 415 -8.44 -1.31 -13.95
CA PHE A 415 -7.07 -0.85 -13.94
C PHE A 415 -7.08 0.61 -13.51
N ILE A 416 -6.93 0.83 -12.20
CA ILE A 416 -7.17 2.12 -11.58
C ILE A 416 -6.17 2.37 -10.44
N ASP A 417 -5.65 3.59 -10.29
CA ASP A 417 -5.06 4.08 -9.05
C ASP A 417 -6.10 4.87 -8.23
N LEU A 418 -6.39 4.36 -7.03
CA LEU A 418 -7.37 4.89 -6.08
C LEU A 418 -6.73 5.77 -4.99
N GLY A 419 -5.44 6.09 -5.13
CA GLY A 419 -4.66 6.88 -4.20
C GLY A 419 -5.28 8.25 -3.82
N ILE A 420 -5.08 8.62 -2.56
CA ILE A 420 -5.52 9.88 -1.95
C ILE A 420 -4.56 10.99 -2.37
N ARG A 421 -5.12 12.15 -2.69
CA ARG A 421 -4.40 13.33 -3.17
C ARG A 421 -5.11 14.60 -2.79
N VAL A 422 -4.34 15.68 -2.72
CA VAL A 422 -4.83 17.03 -2.45
C VAL A 422 -4.28 18.00 -3.48
N THR A 423 -5.07 19.00 -3.85
CA THR A 423 -4.62 20.08 -4.73
C THR A 423 -4.28 21.34 -3.93
N MET A 424 -3.36 22.11 -4.49
CA MET A 424 -2.77 23.30 -3.90
C MET A 424 -2.83 24.48 -4.85
N THR A 425 -2.93 25.67 -4.28
CA THR A 425 -2.62 26.91 -5.00
C THR A 425 -1.11 27.01 -5.26
N ASP A 426 -0.70 27.93 -6.13
CA ASP A 426 0.72 28.19 -6.42
C ASP A 426 1.49 28.54 -5.13
N GLU A 427 0.91 29.40 -4.27
CA GLU A 427 1.51 29.79 -2.97
C GLU A 427 1.69 28.59 -2.03
N GLN A 428 0.64 27.80 -1.85
CA GLN A 428 0.69 26.59 -1.00
C GLN A 428 1.73 25.59 -1.52
N PHE A 429 1.81 25.41 -2.83
CA PHE A 429 2.78 24.51 -3.44
C PHE A 429 4.23 24.99 -3.20
N PHE A 430 4.48 26.30 -3.32
CA PHE A 430 5.81 26.85 -3.01
C PHE A 430 6.18 26.71 -1.53
N GLU A 431 5.23 26.93 -0.62
CA GLU A 431 5.44 26.70 0.81
C GLU A 431 5.80 25.24 1.13
N GLU A 432 5.07 24.27 0.58
CA GLU A 432 5.35 22.85 0.83
C GLU A 432 6.69 22.41 0.26
N MET A 433 7.09 22.92 -0.92
CA MET A 433 8.44 22.68 -1.44
C MET A 433 9.52 23.29 -0.55
N GLU A 434 9.31 24.50 -0.02
CA GLU A 434 10.28 25.14 0.87
C GLU A 434 10.42 24.40 2.19
N LYS A 435 9.29 24.01 2.80
CA LYS A 435 9.25 23.15 3.97
C LYS A 435 10.05 21.86 3.73
N ARG A 436 9.86 21.22 2.57
CA ARG A 436 10.61 20.01 2.23
C ARG A 436 12.11 20.24 2.09
N ARG A 437 12.52 21.32 1.42
CA ARG A 437 13.94 21.68 1.31
C ARG A 437 14.59 21.85 2.67
N GLN A 438 13.89 22.49 3.61
CA GLN A 438 14.38 22.71 4.96
C GLN A 438 14.43 21.41 5.76
N ASN A 439 13.36 20.60 5.73
CA ASN A 439 13.27 19.33 6.46
C ASN A 439 14.34 18.33 6.01
N LEU A 440 14.56 18.22 4.70
CA LEU A 440 15.54 17.30 4.11
C LEU A 440 16.94 17.93 3.95
N ASN A 441 17.11 19.20 4.34
CA ASN A 441 18.34 19.97 4.16
C ASN A 441 18.91 19.87 2.72
N LEU A 442 18.04 20.09 1.73
CA LEU A 442 18.37 19.92 0.32
C LEU A 442 19.31 21.02 -0.19
N GLY A 443 20.41 20.61 -0.80
CA GLY A 443 21.31 21.42 -1.59
C GLY A 443 21.03 21.33 -3.10
N PRO A 444 21.72 22.15 -3.91
CA PRO A 444 21.49 22.26 -5.35
C PRO A 444 21.87 21.00 -6.16
N ASN A 445 22.57 20.05 -5.56
CA ASN A 445 23.00 18.80 -6.21
C ASN A 445 22.18 17.59 -5.78
N ASP A 446 21.21 17.77 -4.89
CA ASP A 446 20.38 16.65 -4.45
C ASP A 446 19.37 16.27 -5.54
N HIS A 447 18.58 15.24 -5.28
CA HIS A 447 17.45 14.86 -6.11
C HIS A 447 16.40 14.20 -5.23
N VAL A 448 15.14 14.60 -5.39
CA VAL A 448 14.01 14.03 -4.65
C VAL A 448 13.00 13.55 -5.68
N VAL A 449 12.84 12.23 -5.77
CA VAL A 449 11.85 11.60 -6.65
C VAL A 449 10.46 12.14 -6.31
N GLY A 450 9.69 12.50 -7.35
CA GLY A 450 8.35 13.04 -7.17
C GLY A 450 8.31 14.50 -6.73
N CYS A 451 9.42 15.23 -6.78
CA CYS A 451 9.42 16.68 -6.59
C CYS A 451 10.33 17.39 -7.61
N PRO A 452 9.94 17.44 -8.90
CA PRO A 452 10.79 17.94 -9.97
C PRO A 452 11.17 19.43 -9.84
N LEU A 453 10.43 20.20 -9.02
CA LEU A 453 10.70 21.62 -8.76
C LEU A 453 11.31 21.89 -7.37
N CYS A 454 11.55 20.85 -6.54
CA CYS A 454 12.13 21.03 -5.21
C CYS A 454 13.53 21.64 -5.23
N LEU A 455 14.24 21.65 -6.36
CA LEU A 455 15.61 22.19 -6.44
C LEU A 455 15.73 23.38 -7.39
N VAL A 456 14.63 23.76 -8.04
CA VAL A 456 14.62 24.92 -8.92
C VAL A 456 14.64 26.18 -8.04
N PRO A 457 15.66 27.05 -8.15
CA PRO A 457 15.67 28.30 -7.41
C PRO A 457 14.45 29.12 -7.85
N LEU A 458 13.68 29.63 -6.89
CA LEU A 458 12.58 30.55 -7.17
C LEU A 458 13.18 31.83 -7.75
N VAL A 459 13.19 31.98 -9.07
CA VAL A 459 13.70 33.18 -9.72
C VAL A 459 12.65 34.29 -9.62
N GLN A 460 12.56 34.91 -8.44
CA GLN A 460 11.77 36.12 -8.07
C GLN A 460 10.23 36.05 -8.29
N PRO A 461 9.43 36.59 -7.36
CA PRO A 461 7.99 36.74 -7.60
C PRO A 461 7.79 37.71 -8.78
N ILE A 462 6.93 37.33 -9.73
CA ILE A 462 6.40 38.29 -10.69
C ILE A 462 5.57 39.25 -9.86
N ASP A 463 6.12 40.42 -9.60
CA ASP A 463 5.41 41.51 -8.96
C ASP A 463 4.22 41.84 -9.86
N SER A 464 3.00 41.58 -9.39
CA SER A 464 1.77 41.74 -10.19
C SER A 464 1.57 43.19 -10.67
N ALA A 465 2.32 44.13 -10.10
CA ALA A 465 2.42 45.52 -10.53
C ALA A 465 3.19 45.73 -11.84
N SER A 466 4.09 44.83 -12.27
CA SER A 466 4.91 45.03 -13.47
C SER A 466 4.21 44.60 -14.76
N VAL A 467 3.16 43.79 -14.69
CA VAL A 467 2.40 43.30 -15.86
C VAL A 467 1.46 44.38 -16.41
N SER A 468 1.05 45.37 -15.61
CA SER A 468 0.17 46.45 -16.09
C SER A 468 0.90 47.55 -16.87
N GLN A 469 2.23 47.61 -16.84
CA GLN A 469 3.00 48.64 -17.55
C GLN A 469 3.50 48.21 -18.94
N SER A 470 3.56 46.91 -19.26
CA SER A 470 4.08 46.45 -20.55
C SER A 470 3.02 46.29 -21.65
N LEU A 471 1.75 46.60 -21.39
CA LEU A 471 0.65 46.52 -22.39
C LEU A 471 0.26 47.86 -23.02
N THR A 472 1.05 48.91 -22.79
CA THR A 472 0.86 50.21 -23.45
C THR A 472 2.22 50.68 -23.96
N ASN A 473 2.57 50.31 -25.18
CA ASN A 473 3.43 51.10 -26.06
C ASN A 473 3.37 50.53 -27.49
N ASP A 474 2.58 51.23 -28.30
CA ASP A 474 2.78 51.57 -29.71
C ASP A 474 3.29 50.50 -30.69
N VAL A 475 2.32 49.94 -31.42
CA VAL A 475 2.52 49.41 -32.77
C VAL A 475 2.94 50.57 -33.68
N ALA A 476 4.25 50.75 -33.86
CA ALA A 476 4.79 51.56 -34.94
C ALA A 476 4.70 50.75 -36.25
N LEU A 477 3.78 51.18 -37.11
CA LEU A 477 3.78 50.88 -38.55
C LEU A 477 5.14 51.26 -39.14
N GLN A 478 5.84 50.29 -39.74
CA GLN A 478 6.87 50.56 -40.73
C GLN A 478 6.43 49.97 -42.07
N GLU A 479 6.17 50.88 -43.00
CA GLU A 479 5.96 50.65 -44.41
C GLU A 479 7.19 49.98 -45.03
N ALA A 480 6.96 48.95 -45.85
CA ALA A 480 7.94 48.41 -46.77
C ALA A 480 7.67 48.98 -48.17
N ASN A 481 8.70 49.58 -48.75
CA ASN A 481 8.82 49.87 -50.19
C ASN A 481 8.77 48.59 -51.03
#